data_AF-A0A0Q1F010-F1
#
_entry.id   AF-A0A0Q1F010-F1
#
_cell.length_a   1.000
_cell.length_b   1.000
_cell.length_c   1.000
_cell.angle_alpha   90.00
_cell.angle_beta   90.00
_cell.angle_gamma   90.00
#
_symmetry.space_group_name_H-M   'P 1'
#
loop_
_entity.id
_entity.type
_entity.pdbx_description
1 polymer ?
#
loop_
_entity_poly.entity_id
_entity_poly.type
_entity_poly.pdbx_seq_one_letter_code
_entity_poly.pdbx_strand_id
1 'polypeptide(L)' 'MNTKKVLKQLRLTRGYTQQQIAEKLNIDRTTYSSWENGKVDLTFSQLKRIAGEYSMDLPVLIKMLDEI' A
#
# COMPACT_ATOMS: atom_id res chain seq x y z
N MET A 1 4.52 -11.69 5.38
CA MET A 1 3.87 -10.74 4.44
C MET A 1 4.93 -9.82 3.85
N ASN A 2 5.08 -9.79 2.53
CA ASN A 2 6.09 -8.99 1.84
C ASN A 2 5.61 -7.55 1.55
N THR A 3 4.76 -7.02 2.43
CA THR A 3 4.06 -5.72 2.36
C THR A 3 4.99 -4.59 1.91
N LYS A 4 6.23 -4.61 2.44
CA LYS A 4 7.27 -3.63 2.11
C LYS A 4 7.60 -3.55 0.62
N LYS A 5 7.72 -4.70 -0.06
CA LYS A 5 8.13 -4.75 -1.46
C LYS A 5 6.96 -4.37 -2.36
N VAL A 6 5.76 -4.88 -2.07
CA VAL A 6 4.57 -4.68 -2.91
C VAL A 6 4.13 -3.22 -2.92
N LEU A 7 3.93 -2.59 -1.76
CA LEU A 7 3.46 -1.20 -1.70
C LEU A 7 4.46 -0.23 -2.34
N LYS A 8 5.76 -0.48 -2.12
CA LYS A 8 6.83 0.31 -2.75
C LYS A 8 6.85 0.15 -4.26
N GLN A 9 6.68 -1.07 -4.76
CA GLN A 9 6.58 -1.32 -6.20
C GLN A 9 5.36 -0.64 -6.80
N LEU A 10 4.16 -0.84 -6.23
CA LEU A 10 2.92 -0.19 -6.70
C LEU A 10 3.05 1.32 -6.75
N ARG A 11 3.64 1.93 -5.72
CA ARG A 11 3.88 3.36 -5.68
C ARG A 11 4.82 3.82 -6.79
N LEU A 12 5.94 3.12 -6.99
CA LEU A 12 6.94 3.47 -7.98
C LEU A 12 6.45 3.25 -9.42
N THR A 13 5.64 2.22 -9.69
CA THR A 13 5.06 1.99 -11.02
C THR A 13 4.06 3.07 -11.42
N ARG A 14 3.40 3.70 -10.44
CA ARG A 14 2.55 4.89 -10.65
C ARG A 14 3.33 6.22 -10.65
N GLY A 15 4.64 6.20 -10.37
CA GLY A 15 5.47 7.40 -10.34
C GLY A 15 5.24 8.30 -9.11
N TYR A 16 4.68 7.76 -8.03
CA TYR A 16 4.33 8.55 -6.84
C TYR A 16 5.49 8.62 -5.82
N THR A 17 5.59 9.74 -5.11
CA THR A 17 6.34 9.86 -3.87
C THR A 17 5.52 9.29 -2.69
N GLN A 18 6.16 9.02 -1.54
CA GLN A 18 5.44 8.59 -0.35
C GLN A 18 4.42 9.64 0.15
N GLN A 19 4.71 10.93 -0.07
CA GLN A 19 3.80 12.02 0.30
C GLN A 19 2.55 12.00 -0.58
N GLN A 20 2.72 11.89 -1.90
CA GLN A 20 1.61 11.92 -2.86
C GLN A 20 0.62 10.77 -2.65
N ILE A 21 1.11 9.55 -2.43
CA ILE A 21 0.21 8.42 -2.19
C ILE A 21 -0.46 8.50 -0.81
N ALA A 22 0.21 9.07 0.20
CA ALA A 22 -0.39 9.29 1.51
C ALA A 22 -1.54 10.31 1.42
N GLU A 23 -1.38 11.39 0.66
CA GLU A 23 -2.44 12.38 0.38
C GLU A 23 -3.64 11.74 -0.33
N LYS A 24 -3.38 10.93 -1.37
CA LYS A 24 -4.41 10.19 -2.11
C LYS A 24 -5.17 9.22 -1.23
N LEU A 25 -4.46 8.52 -0.35
CA LEU A 25 -5.02 7.63 0.64
C LEU A 25 -5.50 8.36 1.89
N ASN A 26 -5.51 9.70 1.93
CA ASN A 26 -5.88 10.53 3.08
C ASN A 26 -5.37 9.95 4.43
N ILE A 27 -4.04 9.88 4.55
CA ILE A 27 -3.27 9.46 5.73
C ILE A 27 -1.97 10.27 5.81
N ASP A 28 -1.28 10.19 6.94
CA ASP A 28 0.06 10.78 7.07
C ASP A 28 1.12 10.02 6.25
N ARG A 29 2.10 10.76 5.74
CA ARG A 29 3.29 10.18 5.06
C ARG A 29 4.01 9.16 5.94
N THR A 30 4.09 9.40 7.24
CA THR A 30 4.73 8.51 8.22
C THR A 30 3.96 7.19 8.36
N THR A 31 2.63 7.24 8.27
CA THR A 31 1.77 6.06 8.24
C THR A 31 2.06 5.22 7.01
N TYR A 32 2.05 5.83 5.82
CA TYR A 32 2.38 5.11 4.58
C TYR A 32 3.81 4.55 4.58
N SER A 33 4.77 5.32 5.09
CA SER A 33 6.15 4.86 5.26
C SER A 33 6.24 3.67 6.20
N SER A 34 5.46 3.63 7.27
CA SER A 34 5.42 2.49 8.20
C SER A 34 4.90 1.22 7.52
N TRP A 35 3.91 1.35 6.63
CA TRP A 35 3.41 0.23 5.82
C TRP A 35 4.46 -0.28 4.83
N GLU A 36 5.13 0.62 4.09
CA GLU A 36 6.23 0.26 3.17
C GLU A 36 7.45 -0.35 3.87
N ASN A 37 7.58 -0.20 5.20
CA ASN A 37 8.66 -0.80 5.97
C ASN A 37 8.21 -2.01 6.79
N GLY A 38 6.93 -2.40 6.72
CA GLY A 38 6.38 -3.51 7.50
C GLY A 38 6.41 -3.27 9.02
N LYS A 39 6.39 -2.01 9.46
CA LYS A 39 6.40 -1.65 10.89
C LYS A 39 5.03 -1.80 11.55
N VAL A 40 3.97 -1.77 10.74
CA VAL A 40 2.57 -1.83 11.17
C VAL A 40 1.80 -2.68 10.18
N ASP A 41 0.97 -3.58 10.68
CA ASP A 41 0.07 -4.39 9.87
C ASP A 41 -1.10 -3.56 9.34
N LEU A 42 -1.50 -3.86 8.10
CA LEU A 42 -2.63 -3.20 7.46
C LEU A 42 -3.94 -3.78 7.95
N THR A 43 -4.88 -2.91 8.31
CA THR A 43 -6.25 -3.32 8.55
C THR A 43 -6.96 -3.63 7.23
N PHE A 44 -8.06 -4.39 7.30
CA PHE A 44 -8.90 -4.67 6.14
C PHE A 44 -9.44 -3.40 5.46
N SER A 45 -9.77 -2.36 6.24
CA SER A 45 -10.22 -1.08 5.69
C SER A 45 -9.10 -0.35 4.95
N GLN A 46 -7.85 -0.41 5.43
CA GLN A 46 -6.69 0.15 4.74
C GLN A 46 -6.40 -0.61 3.44
N LEU A 47 -6.47 -1.94 3.46
CA LEU A 47 -6.32 -2.76 2.26
C LEU A 47 -7.36 -2.40 1.18
N LYS A 48 -8.63 -2.19 1.57
CA LYS A 48 -9.67 -1.71 0.65
C LYS A 48 -9.34 -0.35 0.03
N ARG A 49 -8.83 0.60 0.82
CA ARG A 49 -8.45 1.93 0.32
C ARG A 49 -7.30 1.84 -0.68
N ILE A 50 -6.29 1.03 -0.39
CA ILE A 50 -5.15 0.79 -1.28
C ILE A 50 -5.64 0.15 -2.58
N ALA A 51 -6.45 -0.91 -2.50
CA ALA A 51 -7.05 -1.57 -3.66
C ALA A 51 -7.82 -0.57 -4.54
N GLY A 52 -8.63 0.30 -3.93
CA GLY A 52 -9.34 1.38 -4.62
C GLY A 52 -8.41 2.36 -5.33
N GLU A 53 -7.39 2.87 -4.64
CA GLU A 53 -6.44 3.86 -5.22
C GLU A 53 -5.66 3.29 -6.41
N TYR A 54 -5.31 2.01 -6.37
CA TYR A 54 -4.60 1.36 -7.47
C TYR A 54 -5.52 0.77 -8.54
N SER A 55 -6.85 0.86 -8.37
CA SER A 55 -7.86 0.24 -9.24
C SER A 55 -7.65 -1.27 -9.38
N MET A 56 -7.45 -1.95 -8.24
CA MET A 56 -7.19 -3.38 -8.15
C MET A 56 -8.25 -4.07 -7.31
N ASP A 57 -8.52 -5.33 -7.62
CA ASP A 57 -9.36 -6.16 -6.78
C ASP A 57 -8.65 -6.52 -5.47
N LEU A 58 -9.39 -6.47 -4.35
CA LEU A 58 -8.84 -6.74 -3.03
C LEU A 58 -8.20 -8.15 -2.91
N PRO A 59 -8.80 -9.24 -3.43
CA PRO A 59 -8.15 -10.55 -3.41
C PRO A 59 -6.82 -10.59 -4.16
N VAL A 60 -6.70 -9.82 -5.26
CA VAL A 60 -5.45 -9.73 -6.03
C VAL A 60 -4.37 -9.03 -5.21
N LEU A 61 -4.71 -7.90 -4.57
CA LEU A 61 -3.79 -7.19 -3.68
C LEU A 61 -3.32 -8.09 -2.53
N ILE A 62 -4.23 -8.81 -1.87
CA ILE A 62 -3.90 -9.72 -0.77
C ILE A 62 -2.95 -10.82 -1.25
N LYS A 63 -3.25 -11.46 -2.39
CA LYS A 63 -2.38 -12.48 -2.97
C LYS A 63 -0.95 -11.96 -3.20
N MET A 64 -0.81 -10.75 -3.73
CA MET A 64 0.51 -10.13 -3.92
C MET A 64 1.26 -9.88 -2.60
N LEU A 65 0.54 -9.58 -1.53
CA LEU A 65 1.13 -9.32 -0.21
C LEU A 65 1.58 -10.61 0.50
N ASP A 66 0.91 -11.72 0.20
CA ASP A 66 1.17 -13.06 0.75
C ASP A 66 2.20 -13.86 -0.07
N GLU A 67 2.27 -13.65 -1.38
CA GLU A 67 3.26 -14.29 -2.25
C GLU A 67 4.57 -13.47 -2.30
N ILE A 68 5.55 -13.89 -1.47
CA ILE A 68 7.03 -13.98 -1.67
C ILE A 68 7.64 -14.34 -0.31
#